data_AF-A0A7W6F164-F1
#
_entry.id   AF-A0A7W6F164-F1
#
_cell.length_a   1.000
_cell.length_b   1.000
_cell.length_c   1.000
_cell.angle_alpha   90.00
_cell.angle_beta   90.00
_cell.angle_gamma   90.00
#
_symmetry.space_group_name_H-M   'P 1'
#
loop_
_entity.id
_entity.type
_entity.pdbx_description
1 polymer ?
#
loop_
_entity_poly.entity_id
_entity_poly.type
_entity_poly.pdbx_seq_one_letter_code
_entity_poly.pdbx_strand_id
1 'polypeptide(L)'
;MGLVTWTAVFALPNLRDAPEDVAASLNGLIGADLQRKVRPLLAQSGWNFEEAWPEDHGWHSEAAVIDEGKTIVASFVTSPEVETVEPNDRAPDDRWRIVIGLDVGMFAKTKARRSDLLRALARDAETACCTAGARGFVWEYGGSETSGLAKAW
;
A
#
# COMPACT_ATOMS: atom_id res chain seq x y z
N MET A 1 -12.97 18.46 -1.72
CA MET A 1 -11.66 17.78 -1.72
C MET A 1 -11.85 16.42 -2.36
N GLY A 2 -10.98 16.03 -3.28
CA GLY A 2 -11.12 14.79 -4.04
C GLY A 2 -10.00 13.83 -3.68
N LEU A 3 -9.93 13.39 -2.42
CA LEU A 3 -9.04 12.29 -2.06
C LEU A 3 -9.51 11.05 -2.82
N VAL A 4 -8.62 10.45 -3.59
CA VAL A 4 -8.87 9.21 -4.31
C VAL A 4 -7.95 8.15 -3.74
N THR A 5 -8.52 7.07 -3.24
CA THR A 5 -7.80 5.93 -2.68
C THR A 5 -7.88 4.74 -3.63
N TRP A 6 -6.78 4.03 -3.83
CA TRP A 6 -6.68 2.83 -4.65
C TRP A 6 -6.23 1.67 -3.77
N THR A 7 -6.86 0.51 -3.93
CA THR A 7 -6.61 -0.68 -3.09
C THR A 7 -6.20 -1.85 -3.96
N ALA A 8 -5.17 -2.57 -3.52
CA ALA A 8 -4.79 -3.85 -4.12
C ALA A 8 -4.59 -4.93 -3.08
N VAL A 9 -4.89 -6.16 -3.47
CA VAL A 9 -4.72 -7.36 -2.65
C VAL A 9 -3.72 -8.30 -3.31
N PHE A 10 -2.89 -8.96 -2.53
CA PHE A 10 -1.83 -9.86 -2.98
C PHE A 10 -1.51 -10.92 -1.93
N ALA A 11 -0.79 -11.96 -2.33
CA ALA A 11 -0.23 -12.95 -1.42
C ALA A 11 1.23 -12.60 -1.09
N LEU A 12 1.63 -12.73 0.18
CA LEU A 12 3.00 -12.49 0.62
C LEU A 12 3.56 -13.72 1.35
N PRO A 13 4.03 -14.75 0.62
CA PRO A 13 4.58 -15.94 1.24
C PRO A 13 5.94 -15.62 1.88
N ASN A 14 6.15 -16.10 3.12
CA ASN A 14 7.41 -16.07 3.88
C ASN A 14 7.73 -14.82 4.71
N LEU A 15 6.79 -13.88 4.92
CA LEU A 15 6.90 -12.96 6.06
C LEU A 15 6.48 -13.72 7.33
N ARG A 16 7.43 -14.42 7.96
CA ARG A 16 7.19 -15.20 9.17
C ARG A 16 8.16 -14.73 10.26
N ASP A 17 7.62 -14.30 11.39
CA ASP A 17 8.39 -14.17 12.62
C ASP A 17 8.65 -15.56 13.22
N ALA A 18 9.69 -15.66 14.05
CA ALA A 18 9.99 -16.89 14.78
C ALA A 18 8.86 -17.19 15.79
N PRO A 19 8.59 -18.46 16.11
CA PRO A 19 7.52 -18.83 17.05
C PRO A 19 7.60 -18.17 18.44
N GLU A 20 8.79 -17.72 18.84
CA GLU A 20 9.03 -17.00 20.10
C GLU A 20 8.62 -15.52 20.11
N ASP A 21 8.40 -14.89 18.95
CA ASP A 21 8.05 -13.45 18.84
C ASP A 21 6.52 -13.19 18.86
N VAL A 22 5.71 -14.22 19.15
CA VAL A 22 4.25 -14.31 18.91
C VAL A 22 3.40 -13.64 20.00
N ALA A 23 3.79 -12.46 20.50
CA ALA A 23 3.04 -11.77 21.56
C ALA A 23 2.92 -10.25 21.36
N ALA A 24 2.38 -9.81 20.21
CA ALA A 24 1.61 -8.57 20.04
C ALA A 24 1.10 -8.52 18.60
N SER A 25 -0.21 -8.73 18.39
CA SER A 25 -0.95 -8.68 17.10
C SER A 25 -0.09 -9.04 15.89
N LEU A 26 -0.05 -10.34 15.53
CA LEU A 26 0.76 -10.88 14.42
C LEU A 26 0.60 -10.05 13.13
N ASN A 27 -0.59 -9.53 12.87
CA ASN A 27 -0.86 -8.69 11.70
C ASN A 27 -0.14 -7.33 11.80
N GLY A 28 -0.02 -6.79 13.01
CA GLY A 28 0.66 -5.54 13.36
C GLY A 28 2.10 -5.58 12.88
N LEU A 29 2.81 -6.60 13.36
CA LEU A 29 4.22 -6.84 13.07
C LEU A 29 4.47 -7.12 11.59
N ILE A 30 3.62 -7.91 10.94
CA ILE A 30 3.78 -8.27 9.52
C ILE A 30 3.52 -7.06 8.60
N GLY A 31 2.49 -6.25 8.87
CA GLY A 31 2.27 -5.01 8.11
C GLY A 31 3.41 -4.01 8.30
N ALA A 32 3.92 -3.85 9.53
CA ALA A 32 5.09 -3.02 9.81
C ALA A 32 6.35 -3.53 9.12
N ASP A 33 6.55 -4.84 9.05
CA ASP A 33 7.68 -5.45 8.35
C ASP A 33 7.60 -5.25 6.83
N LEU A 34 6.40 -5.37 6.26
CA LEU A 34 6.16 -5.04 4.86
C LEU A 34 6.48 -3.56 4.57
N GLN A 35 6.03 -2.64 5.43
CA GLN A 35 6.38 -1.22 5.35
C GLN A 35 7.88 -0.97 5.39
N ARG A 36 8.59 -1.62 6.34
CA ARG A 36 10.06 -1.54 6.45
C ARG A 36 10.78 -2.03 5.19
N LYS A 37 10.22 -3.01 4.47
CA LYS A 37 10.78 -3.54 3.21
C LYS A 37 10.42 -2.71 1.99
N VAL A 38 9.19 -2.20 1.90
CA VAL A 38 8.66 -1.49 0.73
C VAL A 38 9.10 -0.03 0.70
N ARG A 39 9.15 0.65 1.86
CA ARG A 39 9.50 2.08 1.94
C ARG A 39 10.85 2.42 1.29
N PRO A 40 11.96 1.69 1.54
CA PRO A 40 13.24 1.97 0.88
C PRO A 40 13.22 1.75 -0.64
N LEU A 41 12.33 0.89 -1.14
CA LEU A 41 12.16 0.64 -2.58
C LEU A 41 11.34 1.77 -3.23
N LEU A 42 10.29 2.22 -2.56
CA LEU A 42 9.51 3.39 -2.98
C LEU A 42 10.36 4.67 -3.04
N ALA A 43 11.30 4.84 -2.08
CA ALA A 43 12.25 5.94 -2.10
C ALA A 43 13.17 5.94 -3.34
N GLN A 44 13.51 4.75 -3.88
CA GLN A 44 14.29 4.64 -5.14
C GLN A 44 13.50 5.14 -6.35
N SER A 45 12.17 5.06 -6.32
CA SER A 45 11.27 5.65 -7.32
C SER A 45 10.91 7.13 -7.03
N GLY A 46 11.50 7.73 -6.00
CA GLY A 46 11.28 9.14 -5.64
C GLY A 46 10.15 9.39 -4.65
N TRP A 47 9.52 8.33 -4.11
CA TRP A 47 8.48 8.44 -3.09
C TRP A 47 9.08 8.35 -1.68
N ASN A 48 9.30 9.51 -1.07
CA ASN A 48 9.89 9.62 0.26
C ASN A 48 8.82 9.52 1.34
N PHE A 49 8.27 8.32 1.53
CA PHE A 49 7.37 8.04 2.65
C PHE A 49 8.12 8.11 3.98
N GLU A 50 7.49 8.73 4.96
CA GLU A 50 7.98 8.82 6.33
C GLU A 50 7.96 7.45 7.03
N GLU A 51 8.54 7.40 8.23
CA GLU A 51 8.41 6.21 9.06
C GLU A 51 6.96 5.96 9.45
N ALA A 52 6.56 4.69 9.39
CA ALA A 52 5.19 4.33 9.66
C ALA A 52 4.84 4.58 11.12
N TRP A 53 3.63 5.07 11.36
CA TRP A 53 3.22 5.56 12.67
C TRP A 53 3.07 4.41 13.68
N PRO A 54 3.67 4.50 14.88
CA PRO A 54 3.53 3.49 15.92
C PRO A 54 2.08 3.26 16.35
N GLU A 55 1.24 4.30 16.30
CA GLU A 55 -0.16 4.27 16.71
C GLU A 55 -1.02 3.36 15.83
N ASP A 56 -0.66 3.24 14.55
CA ASP A 56 -1.32 2.37 13.56
C ASP A 56 -0.58 1.03 13.42
N HIS A 57 0.14 0.60 14.47
CA HIS A 57 0.98 -0.59 14.47
C HIS A 57 2.03 -0.61 13.33
N GLY A 58 2.46 0.57 12.88
CA GLY A 58 3.44 0.70 11.80
C GLY A 58 2.89 0.41 10.41
N TRP A 59 1.58 0.46 10.19
CA TRP A 59 0.95 0.14 8.91
C TRP A 59 0.77 1.31 7.97
N HIS A 60 0.75 2.53 8.50
CA HIS A 60 0.43 3.74 7.74
C HIS A 60 1.65 4.65 7.68
N SER A 61 1.96 5.14 6.47
CA SER A 61 2.99 6.13 6.20
C SER A 61 2.50 7.15 5.18
N GLU A 62 3.00 8.38 5.28
CA GLU A 62 2.67 9.46 4.34
C GLU A 62 3.93 9.99 3.64
N ALA A 63 3.77 10.52 2.44
CA ALA A 63 4.82 11.22 1.69
C ALA A 63 4.33 12.59 1.23
N ALA A 64 5.18 13.60 1.37
CA ALA A 64 4.96 14.91 0.77
C ALA A 64 5.33 14.88 -0.72
N VAL A 65 4.40 15.33 -1.57
CA VAL A 65 4.56 15.37 -3.03
C VAL A 65 4.38 16.80 -3.51
N ILE A 66 5.29 17.30 -4.33
CA ILE A 66 5.20 18.65 -4.90
C ILE A 66 4.53 18.59 -6.29
N ASP A 67 3.37 19.24 -6.41
CA ASP A 67 2.62 19.38 -7.66
C ASP A 67 2.41 20.87 -7.97
N GLU A 68 3.06 21.38 -9.03
CA GLU A 68 3.00 22.79 -9.45
C GLU A 68 3.23 23.79 -8.29
N GLY A 69 4.23 23.51 -7.44
CA GLY A 69 4.56 24.36 -6.29
C GLY A 69 3.59 24.24 -5.11
N LYS A 70 2.61 23.34 -5.16
CA LYS A 70 1.76 22.98 -4.02
C LYS A 70 2.19 21.65 -3.44
N THR A 71 2.35 21.59 -2.13
CA THR A 71 2.54 20.32 -1.41
C THR A 71 1.19 19.62 -1.28
N ILE A 72 1.15 18.36 -1.68
CA ILE A 72 0.04 17.43 -1.42
C ILE A 72 0.58 16.20 -0.68
N VAL A 73 -0.32 15.47 -0.03
CA VAL A 73 0.05 14.27 0.74
C VAL A 73 -0.37 13.03 -0.06
N ALA A 74 0.56 12.08 -0.17
CA ALA A 74 0.28 10.72 -0.59
C ALA A 74 0.26 9.82 0.65
N SER A 75 -0.75 8.96 0.79
CA SER A 75 -0.82 7.95 1.84
C SER A 75 -0.49 6.57 1.31
N PHE A 76 0.14 5.74 2.13
CA PHE A 76 0.43 4.33 1.86
C PHE A 76 0.18 3.51 3.12
N VAL A 77 -0.75 2.56 3.03
CA VAL A 77 -1.21 1.72 4.14
C VAL A 77 -1.07 0.26 3.76
N THR A 78 -0.59 -0.57 4.68
CA THR A 78 -0.52 -2.04 4.54
C THR A 78 -1.39 -2.72 5.59
N SER A 79 -2.23 -3.68 5.23
CA SER A 79 -3.04 -4.42 6.21
C SER A 79 -3.40 -5.82 5.70
N PRO A 80 -3.89 -6.73 6.56
CA PRO A 80 -4.50 -7.99 6.10
C PRO A 80 -5.72 -7.74 5.19
N GLU A 81 -6.02 -8.70 4.30
CA GLU A 81 -7.21 -8.61 3.41
C GLU A 81 -8.53 -8.60 4.19
N VAL A 82 -8.64 -9.39 5.25
CA VAL A 82 -9.88 -9.56 6.03
C VAL A 82 -9.86 -8.63 7.24
N GLU A 83 -10.93 -7.84 7.45
CA GLU A 83 -11.01 -6.90 8.59
C GLU A 83 -11.27 -7.60 9.93
N THR A 84 -11.82 -8.82 9.89
CA THR A 84 -12.02 -9.69 11.05
C THR A 84 -10.93 -10.76 11.09
N VAL A 85 -9.69 -10.34 11.32
CA VAL A 85 -8.70 -11.27 11.85
C VAL A 85 -8.75 -11.13 13.36
N GLU A 86 -9.09 -12.20 14.09
CA GLU A 86 -8.95 -12.15 15.54
C GLU A 86 -7.50 -11.78 15.90
N PRO A 87 -7.22 -11.09 17.01
CA PRO A 87 -5.88 -10.60 17.34
C PRO A 87 -4.75 -11.65 17.34
N ASN A 88 -5.14 -12.94 17.42
CA ASN A 88 -4.26 -14.10 17.41
C ASN A 88 -4.28 -14.88 16.09
N ASP A 89 -5.19 -14.56 15.19
CA ASP A 89 -5.29 -15.20 13.89
C ASP A 89 -4.35 -14.51 12.90
N ARG A 90 -3.83 -15.32 11.97
CA ARG A 90 -3.02 -14.84 10.85
C ARG A 90 -3.95 -14.27 9.79
N ALA A 91 -3.43 -13.40 8.92
CA ALA A 91 -4.11 -13.11 7.67
C ALA A 91 -4.47 -14.44 6.98
N PRO A 92 -5.76 -14.73 6.72
CA PRO A 92 -6.16 -15.98 6.08
C PRO A 92 -5.41 -16.13 4.75
N ASP A 93 -4.82 -17.31 4.53
CA ASP A 93 -4.12 -17.68 3.28
C ASP A 93 -2.94 -16.76 2.87
N ASP A 94 -2.25 -16.11 3.82
CA ASP A 94 -1.13 -15.18 3.56
C ASP A 94 -1.53 -14.00 2.65
N ARG A 95 -2.79 -13.57 2.72
CA ARG A 95 -3.36 -12.50 1.89
C ARG A 95 -3.29 -11.12 2.55
N TRP A 96 -2.77 -10.16 1.81
CA TRP A 96 -2.48 -8.80 2.26
C TRP A 96 -3.09 -7.78 1.31
N ARG A 97 -3.40 -6.60 1.82
CA ARG A 97 -3.81 -5.44 1.02
C ARG A 97 -2.89 -4.25 1.23
N ILE A 98 -2.67 -3.49 0.16
CA ILE A 98 -2.17 -2.12 0.26
C ILE A 98 -3.26 -1.15 -0.14
N VAL A 99 -3.28 0.02 0.51
CA VAL A 99 -4.13 1.15 0.15
C VAL A 99 -3.23 2.35 -0.07
N ILE A 100 -3.34 2.97 -1.25
CA ILE A 100 -2.65 4.22 -1.57
C ILE A 100 -3.66 5.34 -1.75
N GLY A 101 -3.30 6.57 -1.40
CA GLY A 101 -4.18 7.72 -1.55
C GLY A 101 -3.46 8.97 -2.01
N LEU A 102 -4.14 9.81 -2.79
CA LEU A 102 -3.64 11.13 -3.20
C LEU A 102 -4.82 12.09 -3.38
N ASP A 103 -4.69 13.35 -2.96
CA ASP A 103 -5.68 14.39 -3.31
C ASP A 103 -5.52 14.83 -4.76
N VAL A 104 -6.39 14.32 -5.64
CA VAL A 104 -6.35 14.65 -7.08
C VAL A 104 -7.00 15.99 -7.40
N GLY A 105 -7.65 16.64 -6.43
CA GLY A 105 -8.35 17.89 -6.65
C GLY A 105 -9.59 17.77 -7.54
N MET A 106 -10.25 18.91 -7.77
CA MET A 106 -11.58 18.97 -8.39
C MET A 106 -11.57 19.49 -9.85
N PHE A 107 -10.55 20.25 -10.24
CA PHE A 107 -10.48 20.84 -11.58
C PHE A 107 -9.92 19.84 -12.59
N ALA A 108 -10.51 19.75 -13.77
CA ALA A 108 -10.22 18.71 -14.77
C ALA A 108 -8.71 18.56 -15.08
N LYS A 109 -7.99 19.66 -15.30
CA LYS A 109 -6.55 19.62 -15.60
C LYS A 109 -5.72 19.10 -14.42
N THR A 110 -5.95 19.61 -13.22
CA THR A 110 -5.29 19.17 -11.99
C THR A 110 -5.62 17.70 -11.69
N LYS A 111 -6.89 17.34 -11.84
CA LYS A 111 -7.39 15.98 -11.65
C LYS A 111 -6.69 14.99 -12.58
N ALA A 112 -6.63 15.29 -13.88
CA ALA A 112 -5.94 14.41 -14.85
C ALA A 112 -4.48 14.19 -14.47
N ARG A 113 -3.73 15.28 -14.21
CA ARG A 113 -2.31 15.20 -13.86
C ARG A 113 -2.07 14.45 -12.55
N ARG A 114 -2.84 14.73 -11.51
CA ARG A 114 -2.68 14.04 -10.21
C ARG A 114 -3.18 12.60 -10.25
N SER A 115 -4.15 12.28 -11.11
CA SER A 115 -4.48 10.89 -11.43
C SER A 115 -3.31 10.17 -12.11
N ASP A 116 -2.52 10.85 -12.95
CA ASP A 116 -1.29 10.27 -13.51
C ASP A 116 -0.22 10.03 -12.44
N LEU A 117 -0.09 10.91 -11.45
CA LEU A 117 0.78 10.69 -10.29
C LEU A 117 0.32 9.48 -9.47
N LEU A 118 -0.99 9.36 -9.22
CA LEU A 118 -1.55 8.21 -8.50
C LEU A 118 -1.34 6.89 -9.26
N ARG A 119 -1.45 6.89 -10.60
CA ARG A 119 -1.10 5.75 -11.45
C ARG A 119 0.39 5.38 -11.35
N ALA A 120 1.27 6.38 -11.29
CA ALA A 120 2.70 6.13 -11.11
C ALA A 120 2.98 5.49 -9.75
N LEU A 121 2.41 6.04 -8.68
CA LEU A 121 2.51 5.47 -7.33
C LEU A 121 2.01 4.03 -7.28
N ALA A 122 0.89 3.72 -7.92
CA ALA A 122 0.36 2.36 -8.00
C ALA A 122 1.37 1.37 -8.62
N ARG A 123 1.97 1.74 -9.76
CA ARG A 123 2.98 0.89 -10.44
C ARG A 123 4.25 0.71 -9.58
N ASP A 124 4.70 1.78 -8.95
CA ASP A 124 5.89 1.74 -8.10
C ASP A 124 5.65 0.91 -6.83
N ALA A 125 4.48 1.05 -6.21
CA ALA A 125 4.05 0.28 -5.04
C ALA A 125 3.94 -1.22 -5.37
N GLU A 126 3.33 -1.58 -6.50
CA GLU A 126 3.25 -2.96 -6.95
C GLU A 126 4.65 -3.54 -7.20
N THR A 127 5.52 -2.80 -7.89
CA THR A 127 6.91 -3.21 -8.15
C THR A 127 7.69 -3.41 -6.85
N ALA A 128 7.56 -2.50 -5.89
CA ALA A 128 8.19 -2.59 -4.58
C ALA A 128 7.67 -3.81 -3.77
N CYS A 129 6.36 -4.03 -3.76
CA CYS A 129 5.76 -5.19 -3.08
C CYS A 129 6.22 -6.51 -3.72
N CYS A 130 6.23 -6.61 -5.05
CA CYS A 130 6.72 -7.77 -5.78
C CYS A 130 8.20 -8.05 -5.48
N THR A 131 9.02 -6.99 -5.37
CA THR A 131 10.43 -7.10 -4.97
C THR A 131 10.58 -7.61 -3.53
N ALA A 132 9.66 -7.22 -2.63
CA ALA A 132 9.56 -7.75 -1.27
C ALA A 132 9.00 -9.18 -1.22
N GLY A 133 8.65 -9.80 -2.36
CA GLY A 133 8.21 -11.18 -2.48
C GLY A 133 6.71 -11.36 -2.67
N ALA A 134 5.94 -10.27 -2.82
CA ALA A 134 4.51 -10.34 -3.09
C ALA A 134 4.20 -11.01 -4.45
N ARG A 135 3.07 -11.70 -4.54
CA ARG A 135 2.61 -12.39 -5.75
C ARG A 135 1.10 -12.26 -5.91
N GLY A 136 0.61 -12.42 -7.14
CA GLY A 136 -0.83 -12.45 -7.42
C GLY A 136 -1.54 -11.14 -7.11
N PHE A 137 -0.91 -10.02 -7.47
CA PHE A 137 -1.40 -8.67 -7.22
C PHE A 137 -2.67 -8.39 -8.00
N VAL A 138 -3.71 -7.90 -7.32
CA VAL A 138 -5.01 -7.56 -7.91
C VAL A 138 -5.45 -6.20 -7.38
N TRP A 139 -5.56 -5.20 -8.26
CA TRP A 139 -6.13 -3.89 -7.93
C TRP A 139 -7.66 -3.97 -7.93
N GLU A 140 -8.27 -3.82 -6.76
CA GLU A 140 -9.73 -3.90 -6.57
C GLU A 140 -10.42 -2.56 -6.84
N TYR A 141 -9.78 -1.46 -6.47
CA TYR A 141 -10.33 -0.12 -6.61
C TYR A 141 -9.26 0.86 -7.09
N GLY A 142 -9.64 1.75 -8.01
CA GLY A 142 -8.73 2.76 -8.56
C GLY A 142 -7.77 2.29 -9.66
N GLY A 143 -7.26 1.06 -9.54
CA GLY A 143 -6.97 0.17 -10.68
C GLY A 143 -5.52 0.04 -11.17
N SER A 144 -5.31 -0.89 -12.11
CA SER A 144 -4.34 -0.78 -13.23
C SER A 144 -5.07 -0.26 -14.49
N GLU A 145 -6.07 0.59 -14.25
CA GLU A 145 -7.29 0.91 -15.02
C GLU A 145 -8.43 -0.14 -14.88
N THR A 146 -9.15 0.00 -13.75
CA THR A 146 -10.49 -0.54 -13.44
C THR A 146 -10.75 -1.99 -13.83
N SER A 147 -10.61 -2.95 -12.90
CA SER A 147 -11.23 -4.30 -12.92
C SER A 147 -11.95 -4.72 -14.23
N GLY A 148 -11.21 -5.07 -15.29
CA GLY A 148 -11.75 -5.74 -16.48
C GLY A 148 -11.29 -7.19 -16.63
N LEU A 149 -10.29 -7.61 -15.83
CA LEU A 149 -9.38 -8.71 -16.12
C LEU A 149 -9.08 -9.57 -14.88
N ALA A 150 -10.11 -9.97 -14.14
CA ALA A 150 -9.98 -11.18 -13.34
C ALA A 150 -9.74 -12.35 -14.34
N LYS A 151 -8.50 -12.81 -14.43
CA LYS A 151 -7.98 -13.88 -15.31
C LYS A 151 -7.86 -13.55 -16.81
N ALA A 152 -6.61 -13.49 -17.28
CA ALA A 152 -6.19 -14.20 -18.49
C ALA A 152 -4.66 -14.32 -18.56
N TRP A 153 -4.05 -15.07 -17.63
CA TRP A 153 -2.87 -15.91 -17.88
C TRP A 153 -3.06 -17.19 -17.08
#